data_AF-A0A1Q3V7S2-F1
#
_entry.id   AF-A0A1Q3V7S2-F1
#
_cell.length_a   1.000
_cell.length_b   1.000
_cell.length_c   1.000
_cell.angle_alpha   90.00
_cell.angle_beta   90.00
_cell.angle_gamma   90.00
#
_symmetry.space_group_name_H-M   'P 1'
#
loop_
_entity.id
_entity.type
_entity.pdbx_description
1 polymer ?
#
loop_
_entity_poly.entity_id
_entity_poly.type
_entity_poly.pdbx_seq_one_letter_code
_entity_poly.pdbx_strand_id
1 'polypeptide(L)'
;MMRHRSETWLAWFSLFATTIHFTLETWYHMVWGQPLQALLVDYISVALMIFGAVTSLRIRPRSAAGLLAAAWTYNLGFGWRSAFGRLEALERGAAPVNGEASFVLPIVAASLMIAAIVMVWALFLAWRQALSPSPANG
;
A
#
# COMPACT_ATOMS: atom_id res chain seq x y z
N MET A 1 -19.73 -9.85 14.36
CA MET A 1 -19.53 -8.38 14.55
C MET A 1 -18.07 -7.91 14.44
N MET A 2 -17.09 -8.56 15.10
CA MET A 2 -15.69 -8.08 15.13
C MET A 2 -14.97 -8.04 13.76
N ARG A 3 -15.23 -9.01 12.86
CA ARG A 3 -14.60 -9.08 11.52
C ARG A 3 -14.90 -7.83 10.68
N HIS A 4 -16.16 -7.44 10.63
CA HIS A 4 -16.61 -6.25 9.91
C HIS A 4 -16.02 -4.97 10.46
N ARG A 5 -15.83 -4.87 11.78
CA ARG A 5 -15.23 -3.68 12.41
C ARG A 5 -13.75 -3.56 12.05
N SER A 6 -12.99 -4.66 12.10
CA SER A 6 -11.58 -4.68 11.73
C SER A 6 -11.37 -4.38 10.24
N GLU A 7 -12.17 -4.97 9.35
CA GLU A 7 -12.10 -4.69 7.91
C GLU A 7 -12.48 -3.23 7.59
N THR A 8 -13.50 -2.67 8.27
CA THR A 8 -13.83 -1.23 8.15
C THR A 8 -12.65 -0.35 8.51
N TRP A 9 -11.98 -0.64 9.63
CA TRP A 9 -10.80 0.12 10.04
C TRP A 9 -9.67 0.02 9.04
N LEU A 10 -9.40 -1.19 8.54
CA LEU A 10 -8.39 -1.41 7.51
C LEU A 10 -8.71 -0.64 6.23
N ALA A 11 -9.97 -0.64 5.78
CA ALA A 11 -10.38 0.11 4.59
C ALA A 11 -10.20 1.63 4.76
N TRP A 12 -10.60 2.19 5.91
CA TRP A 12 -10.38 3.61 6.19
C TRP A 12 -8.91 3.97 6.31
N PHE A 13 -8.12 3.11 6.97
CA PHE A 13 -6.68 3.28 7.05
C PHE A 13 -6.04 3.23 5.65
N SER A 14 -6.45 2.30 4.79
CA SER A 14 -6.03 2.22 3.39
C SER A 14 -6.30 3.50 2.61
N LEU A 15 -7.49 4.09 2.75
CA LEU A 15 -7.84 5.36 2.09
C LEU A 15 -6.97 6.51 2.59
N PHE A 16 -6.78 6.59 3.90
CA PHE A 16 -5.91 7.60 4.53
C PHE A 16 -4.46 7.46 4.04
N ALA A 17 -3.89 6.26 4.14
CA ALA A 17 -2.52 5.97 3.73
C ALA A 17 -2.31 6.26 2.23
N THR A 18 -3.25 5.88 1.37
CA THR A 18 -3.17 6.18 -0.06
C THR A 18 -3.29 7.67 -0.37
N THR A 19 -4.11 8.42 0.36
CA THR A 19 -4.20 9.87 0.17
C THR A 19 -2.86 10.54 0.50
N ILE A 20 -2.20 10.10 1.57
CA ILE A 20 -0.86 10.56 1.93
C ILE A 20 0.15 10.14 0.85
N HIS A 21 0.16 8.86 0.45
CA HIS A 21 1.07 8.33 -0.58
C HIS A 21 0.96 9.13 -1.88
N PHE A 22 -0.26 9.32 -2.39
CA PHE A 22 -0.51 10.11 -3.59
C PHE A 22 0.04 11.53 -3.48
N THR A 23 -0.20 12.20 -2.35
CA THR A 23 0.26 13.57 -2.11
C THR A 23 1.78 13.64 -2.06
N LEU A 24 2.42 12.74 -1.32
CA LEU A 24 3.87 12.71 -1.14
C LEU A 24 4.61 12.32 -2.42
N GLU A 25 4.13 11.34 -3.17
CA GLU A 25 4.75 10.94 -4.44
C GLU A 25 4.59 12.01 -5.52
N THR A 26 3.44 12.67 -5.59
CA THR A 26 3.23 13.79 -6.52
C THR A 26 4.14 14.96 -6.16
N TRP A 27 4.28 15.26 -4.87
CA TRP A 27 5.24 16.24 -4.37
C TRP A 27 6.69 15.83 -4.70
N TYR A 28 7.05 14.58 -4.45
CA TYR A 28 8.39 14.06 -4.71
C TYR A 28 8.75 14.15 -6.19
N HIS A 29 7.81 13.84 -7.08
CA HIS A 29 7.96 14.02 -8.52
C HIS A 29 8.21 15.48 -8.92
N MET A 30 7.46 16.43 -8.33
CA MET A 30 7.63 17.86 -8.63
C MET A 30 8.96 18.42 -8.14
N VAL A 31 9.45 17.98 -6.97
CA VAL A 31 10.67 18.52 -6.34
C VAL A 31 11.94 17.86 -6.87
N TRP A 32 11.95 16.54 -7.00
CA TRP A 32 13.15 15.77 -7.36
C TRP A 32 13.05 15.09 -8.73
N GLY A 33 12.06 15.44 -9.56
CA GLY A 33 12.01 15.02 -10.97
C GLY A 33 11.98 13.50 -11.17
N GLN A 34 11.23 12.76 -10.33
CA GLN A 34 11.05 11.32 -10.48
C GLN A 34 10.64 10.94 -11.93
N PRO A 35 11.19 9.89 -12.53
CA PRO A 35 10.73 9.43 -13.84
C PRO A 35 9.22 9.12 -13.84
N LEU A 36 8.52 9.51 -14.90
CA LEU A 36 7.07 9.31 -15.02
C LEU A 36 6.67 7.83 -14.86
N GLN A 37 7.51 6.90 -15.31
CA GLN A 37 7.26 5.47 -15.18
C GLN A 37 7.16 5.02 -13.71
N ALA A 38 7.99 5.59 -12.83
CA ALA A 38 7.93 5.29 -11.40
C ALA A 38 6.64 5.87 -10.80
N LEU A 39 6.29 7.12 -11.13
CA LEU A 39 5.05 7.75 -10.68
C LEU A 39 3.79 6.98 -11.14
N LEU A 40 3.83 6.41 -12.34
CA LEU A 40 2.72 5.60 -12.85
C LEU A 40 2.49 4.35 -12.00
N VAL A 41 3.56 3.68 -11.55
CA VAL A 41 3.48 2.52 -10.65
C VAL A 41 2.86 2.92 -9.31
N ASP A 42 3.23 4.08 -8.77
CA ASP A 42 2.61 4.63 -7.56
C ASP A 42 1.12 4.87 -7.75
N TYR A 43 0.71 5.44 -8.89
CA TYR A 43 -0.69 5.72 -9.19
C TYR A 43 -1.51 4.46 -9.42
N ILE A 44 -0.92 3.39 -9.96
CA ILE A 44 -1.57 2.07 -10.01
C ILE A 44 -1.81 1.56 -8.59
N SER A 45 -0.83 1.69 -7.68
CA SER A 45 -1.04 1.30 -6.27
C SER A 45 -2.18 2.10 -5.62
N VAL A 46 -2.21 3.42 -5.83
CA VAL A 46 -3.27 4.32 -5.35
C VAL A 46 -4.64 3.85 -5.86
N ALA A 47 -4.75 3.57 -7.15
CA ALA A 47 -6.00 3.11 -7.76
C ALA A 47 -6.47 1.78 -7.16
N LEU A 48 -5.56 0.81 -7.00
CA LEU A 48 -5.87 -0.50 -6.40
C LEU A 48 -6.31 -0.35 -4.94
N MET A 49 -5.66 0.52 -4.17
CA MET A 49 -5.99 0.74 -2.76
C MET A 49 -7.35 1.41 -2.61
N ILE A 50 -7.64 2.45 -3.42
CA ILE A 50 -8.96 3.09 -3.47
C ILE A 50 -10.03 2.07 -3.83
N PHE A 51 -9.79 1.30 -4.90
CA PHE A 51 -10.74 0.28 -5.36
C PHE A 51 -11.03 -0.76 -4.27
N GLY A 52 -10.00 -1.33 -3.65
CA GLY A 52 -10.14 -2.34 -2.59
C GLY A 52 -10.86 -1.78 -1.36
N ALA A 53 -10.50 -0.58 -0.90
CA ALA A 53 -11.10 0.04 0.27
C ALA A 53 -12.55 0.47 0.04
N VAL A 54 -12.84 1.15 -1.07
CA VAL A 54 -14.22 1.55 -1.42
C VAL A 54 -15.11 0.33 -1.59
N THR A 55 -14.61 -0.74 -2.24
CA THR A 55 -15.36 -1.98 -2.39
C THR A 55 -15.66 -2.61 -1.03
N SER A 56 -14.67 -2.72 -0.14
CA SER A 56 -14.84 -3.23 1.23
C SER A 56 -15.88 -2.47 2.07
N LEU A 57 -15.95 -1.15 1.89
CA LEU A 57 -16.94 -0.32 2.57
C LEU A 57 -18.36 -0.49 2.00
N ARG A 58 -18.49 -0.77 0.70
CA ARG A 58 -19.79 -0.83 0.00
C ARG A 58 -20.47 -2.19 0.01
N ILE A 59 -19.73 -3.31 -0.07
CA ILE A 59 -20.34 -4.63 -0.34
C ILE A 59 -20.92 -5.34 0.89
N ARG A 60 -21.29 -4.61 1.96
CA ARG A 60 -21.79 -5.18 3.22
C ARG A 60 -23.09 -5.98 2.98
N PRO A 61 -23.28 -7.17 3.59
CA PRO A 61 -22.44 -7.85 4.58
C PRO A 61 -21.33 -8.74 3.99
N ARG A 62 -21.08 -8.70 2.67
CA ARG A 62 -19.94 -9.40 2.06
C ARG A 62 -18.64 -8.68 2.44
N SER A 63 -17.51 -9.34 2.15
CA SER A 63 -16.17 -8.87 2.52
C SER A 63 -15.30 -8.75 1.28
N ALA A 64 -14.48 -7.70 1.23
CA ALA A 64 -13.49 -7.47 0.17
C ALA A 64 -12.06 -7.51 0.72
N ALA A 65 -11.84 -8.22 1.83
CA ALA A 65 -10.53 -8.32 2.47
C ALA A 65 -9.46 -8.85 1.50
N GLY A 66 -9.81 -9.74 0.57
CA GLY A 66 -8.91 -10.19 -0.50
C GLY A 66 -8.42 -9.07 -1.42
N LEU A 67 -9.27 -8.08 -1.74
CA LEU A 67 -8.87 -6.93 -2.56
C LEU A 67 -7.92 -6.00 -1.80
N LEU A 68 -8.20 -5.77 -0.52
CA LEU A 68 -7.29 -5.01 0.35
C LEU A 68 -5.94 -5.71 0.49
N ALA A 69 -5.94 -7.05 0.65
CA ALA A 69 -4.71 -7.83 0.70
C ALA A 69 -3.91 -7.71 -0.59
N ALA A 70 -4.56 -7.87 -1.75
CA ALA A 70 -3.90 -7.71 -3.05
C ALA A 70 -3.30 -6.30 -3.23
N ALA A 71 -4.03 -5.24 -2.84
CA ALA A 71 -3.55 -3.86 -2.93
C ALA A 71 -2.32 -3.60 -2.03
N TRP A 72 -2.36 -4.07 -0.78
CA TRP A 72 -1.22 -3.95 0.14
C TRP A 72 -0.01 -4.79 -0.29
N THR A 73 -0.23 -5.98 -0.88
CA THR A 73 0.86 -6.78 -1.45
C THR A 73 1.51 -6.09 -2.64
N TYR A 74 0.71 -5.50 -3.54
CA TYR A 74 1.24 -4.68 -4.63
C TYR A 74 2.08 -3.51 -4.08
N ASN A 75 1.56 -2.84 -3.04
CA ASN A 75 2.25 -1.72 -2.42
C ASN A 75 3.60 -2.12 -1.81
N LEU A 76 3.63 -3.24 -1.09
CA LEU A 76 4.86 -3.81 -0.55
C LEU A 76 5.88 -4.13 -1.66
N GLY A 77 5.43 -4.69 -2.78
CA GLY A 77 6.30 -5.10 -3.89
C GLY A 77 7.08 -3.93 -4.52
N PHE A 78 6.41 -2.83 -4.87
CA PHE A 78 7.13 -1.68 -5.41
C PHE A 78 7.90 -0.91 -4.32
N GLY A 79 7.35 -0.83 -3.10
CA GLY A 79 8.03 -0.24 -1.95
C GLY A 79 9.36 -0.93 -1.64
N TRP A 80 9.41 -2.26 -1.76
CA TRP A 80 10.63 -3.04 -1.61
C TRP A 80 11.70 -2.59 -2.61
N ARG A 81 11.34 -2.53 -3.90
CA ARG A 81 12.24 -2.06 -4.95
C ARG A 81 12.71 -0.61 -4.72
N SER A 82 11.83 0.23 -4.19
CA SER A 82 12.10 1.63 -3.86
C SER A 82 13.09 1.80 -2.70
N ALA A 83 12.91 1.02 -1.62
CA ALA A 83 13.77 1.05 -0.43
C ALA A 83 15.14 0.41 -0.69
N PHE A 84 15.14 -0.84 -1.17
CA PHE A 84 16.38 -1.60 -1.34
C PHE A 84 17.22 -1.11 -2.52
N GLY A 85 16.59 -0.56 -3.56
CA GLY A 85 17.34 0.08 -4.64
C GLY A 85 18.12 1.31 -4.17
N ARG A 86 17.59 2.06 -3.21
CA ARG A 86 18.28 3.19 -2.58
C ARG A 86 19.38 2.73 -1.63
N LEU A 87 19.10 1.68 -0.84
CA LEU A 87 20.08 1.12 0.08
C LEU A 87 21.32 0.58 -0.68
N GLU A 88 21.09 -0.16 -1.77
CA GLU A 88 22.16 -0.69 -2.63
C GLU A 88 22.97 0.43 -3.29
N ALA A 89 22.32 1.52 -3.72
CA ALA A 89 23.02 2.69 -4.26
C ALA A 89 23.91 3.36 -3.20
N LEU A 90 23.39 3.50 -1.97
CA LEU A 90 24.13 4.07 -0.83
C LEU A 90 25.35 3.21 -0.46
N GLU A 91 25.19 1.88 -0.41
CA GLU A 91 26.28 0.93 -0.14
C GLU A 91 27.39 1.00 -1.20
N ARG A 92 27.04 1.31 -2.45
CA ARG A 92 28.00 1.53 -3.54
C ARG A 92 28.64 2.91 -3.55
N GLY A 93 28.31 3.78 -2.59
CA GLY A 93 28.78 5.17 -2.58
C GLY A 93 28.23 6.01 -3.73
N ALA A 94 27.13 5.59 -4.36
CA ALA A 94 26.50 6.35 -5.42
C ALA A 94 25.81 7.60 -4.85
N ALA A 95 25.79 8.67 -5.63
CA ALA A 95 25.02 9.86 -5.27
C ALA A 95 23.52 9.52 -5.18
N PRO A 96 22.74 10.22 -4.33
CA PRO A 96 21.30 10.03 -4.24
C PRO A 96 20.61 10.20 -5.59
N VAL A 97 19.61 9.37 -5.86
CA VAL A 97 18.85 9.42 -7.12
C VAL A 97 18.21 10.80 -7.26
N ASN A 98 18.48 11.47 -8.36
CA ASN A 98 18.01 12.84 -8.64
C ASN A 98 18.38 13.90 -7.57
N GLY A 99 19.41 13.66 -6.76
CA GLY A 99 19.77 14.56 -5.67
C GLY A 99 18.75 14.61 -4.55
N GLU A 100 17.98 13.52 -4.35
CA GLU A 100 17.02 13.41 -3.25
C GLU A 100 17.69 13.61 -1.87
N ALA A 101 16.92 14.15 -0.93
CA ALA A 101 17.43 14.40 0.41
C ALA A 101 17.64 13.09 1.20
N SER A 102 18.61 13.08 2.11
CA SER A 102 18.99 11.88 2.89
C SER A 102 17.86 11.34 3.79
N PHE A 103 16.87 12.16 4.13
CA PHE A 103 15.70 11.73 4.91
C PHE A 103 14.71 10.88 4.11
N VAL A 104 14.80 10.81 2.78
CA VAL A 104 13.85 10.05 1.96
C VAL A 104 13.97 8.55 2.22
N LEU A 105 15.19 8.00 2.26
CA LEU A 105 15.43 6.59 2.54
C LEU A 105 14.80 6.09 3.86
N PRO A 106 15.03 6.71 5.03
CA PRO A 106 14.43 6.24 6.27
C PRO A 106 12.90 6.34 6.26
N ILE A 107 12.30 7.34 5.58
CA ILE A 107 10.84 7.42 5.41
C ILE A 107 10.32 6.26 4.57
N VAL A 108 10.96 5.97 3.43
CA VAL A 108 10.58 4.85 2.55
C VAL A 108 10.73 3.52 3.28
N ALA A 109 11.83 3.31 4.03
CA ALA A 109 12.06 2.10 4.80
C ALA A 109 11.01 1.92 5.92
N ALA A 110 10.68 2.98 6.66
CA ALA A 110 9.63 2.93 7.68
C ALA A 110 8.25 2.65 7.07
N SER A 111 7.96 3.27 5.93
CA SER A 111 6.70 3.06 5.18
C SER A 111 6.58 1.62 4.70
N LEU A 112 7.69 1.01 4.26
CA LEU A 112 7.73 -0.40 3.86
C LEU A 112 7.37 -1.34 5.02
N MET A 113 7.89 -1.07 6.22
CA MET A 113 7.55 -1.85 7.42
C MET A 113 6.06 -1.74 7.77
N ILE A 114 5.48 -0.53 7.65
CA ILE A 114 4.04 -0.32 7.84
C ILE A 114 3.26 -1.11 6.78
N ALA A 115 3.65 -1.04 5.51
CA ALA A 115 3.03 -1.79 4.43
C ALA A 115 3.06 -3.31 4.69
N ALA A 116 4.18 -3.83 5.20
CA ALA A 116 4.31 -5.26 5.53
C ALA A 116 3.35 -5.68 6.65
N ILE A 117 3.29 -4.90 7.74
CA ILE A 117 2.39 -5.19 8.87
C ILE A 117 0.92 -5.16 8.40
N VAL A 118 0.56 -4.15 7.61
CA VAL A 118 -0.82 -3.96 7.15
C VAL A 118 -1.19 -5.00 6.09
N MET A 119 -0.27 -5.39 5.22
CA MET A 119 -0.44 -6.51 4.30
C MET A 119 -0.73 -7.80 5.07
N VAL A 120 0.04 -8.13 6.11
CA VAL A 120 -0.20 -9.32 6.93
C VAL A 120 -1.58 -9.27 7.59
N TRP A 121 -1.98 -8.10 8.11
CA TRP A 121 -3.33 -7.91 8.66
C TRP A 121 -4.41 -8.14 7.59
N ALA A 122 -4.26 -7.57 6.40
CA ALA A 122 -5.19 -7.75 5.29
C ALA A 122 -5.29 -9.21 4.85
N LEU A 123 -4.16 -9.90 4.71
CA LEU A 123 -4.09 -11.32 4.37
C LEU A 123 -4.76 -12.19 5.44
N PHE A 124 -4.56 -11.90 6.72
CA PHE A 124 -5.23 -12.61 7.79
C PHE A 124 -6.77 -12.48 7.71
N LEU A 125 -7.27 -11.28 7.40
CA LEU A 125 -8.71 -11.07 7.20
C LEU A 125 -9.23 -11.80 5.95
N ALA A 126 -8.47 -11.79 4.85
CA ALA A 126 -8.81 -12.50 3.62
C ALA A 126 -8.82 -14.03 3.82
N TRP A 127 -7.83 -14.57 4.55
CA TRP A 127 -7.77 -15.97 4.91
C TRP A 127 -8.98 -16.40 5.75
N ARG A 128 -9.34 -15.60 6.77
CA ARG A 128 -10.54 -15.84 7.57
C ARG A 128 -11.83 -15.74 6.76
N GLN A 129 -11.86 -14.91 5.72
CA GLN A 129 -12.98 -14.86 4.79
C GLN A 129 -13.10 -16.16 3.99
N ALA A 130 -11.98 -16.71 3.49
CA ALA A 130 -11.97 -17.95 2.72
C ALA A 130 -12.40 -19.17 3.56
N LEU A 131 -11.99 -19.23 4.84
CA LEU A 131 -12.37 -20.32 5.76
C LEU A 131 -13.81 -20.24 6.28
N SER A 132 -14.48 -19.10 6.12
CA SER A 132 -15.89 -18.94 6.46
C SER A 132 -16.65 -18.44 5.24
N PRO A 133 -16.83 -19.28 4.21
CA PRO A 133 -17.71 -18.96 3.11
C PRO A 133 -19.07 -18.60 3.70
N SER A 134 -19.65 -17.49 3.26
CA SER A 134 -21.05 -17.20 3.56
C SER A 134 -21.85 -18.44 3.16
N PRO A 135 -22.86 -18.90 3.93
CA PRO A 135 -23.77 -19.90 3.41
C PRO A 135 -24.27 -19.36 2.08
N ALA A 136 -23.93 -20.06 1.00
CA ALA A 136 -24.64 -19.90 -0.25
C ALA A 136 -26.11 -20.17 0.11
N ASN A 137 -27.00 -19.28 -0.34
CA ASN A 137 -28.46 -19.35 -0.34
C ASN A 137 -29.14 -18.30 0.53
N GLY A 138 -29.87 -17.44 -0.19
CA GLY A 138 -30.66 -16.30 0.23
C GLY A 138 -30.87 -15.44 -1.00
#